data_AF-A0A498CPH1-F1
#
_entry.id   AF-A0A498CPH1-F1
#
_cell.length_a   1.000
_cell.length_b   1.000
_cell.length_c   1.000
_cell.angle_alpha   90.00
_cell.angle_beta   90.00
_cell.angle_gamma   90.00
#
_symmetry.space_group_name_H-M   'P 1'
#
loop_
_entity.id
_entity.type
_entity.pdbx_description
1 polymer ?
#
loop_
_entity_poly.entity_id
_entity_poly.type
_entity_poly.pdbx_seq_one_letter_code
_entity_poly.pdbx_strand_id
1 'polypeptide(L)'
;MSRHPAVRRSPTKNTGFSWGRFPMGPSGIVVYRLFRRDHAGALHFLGLNFYRHDTRRDMAIALRAACHRLRDQVDGIDLQAMGVLG
;
A
#
# COMPACT_ATOMS: atom_id res chain seq x y z
N MET A 1 -23.52 -10.32 0.07
CA MET A 1 -22.92 -9.06 0.56
C MET A 1 -22.35 -8.28 -0.62
N SER A 2 -23.06 -7.26 -1.09
CA SER A 2 -22.65 -6.42 -2.22
C SER A 2 -21.40 -5.60 -1.87
N ARG A 3 -20.32 -5.80 -2.64
CA ARG A 3 -19.01 -5.15 -2.43
C ARG A 3 -19.03 -3.74 -3.03
N HIS A 4 -19.29 -2.72 -2.22
CA HIS A 4 -19.14 -1.32 -2.64
C HIS A 4 -17.65 -0.90 -2.69
N PRO A 5 -17.10 -0.46 -3.85
CA PRO A 5 -15.69 -0.10 -4.02
C PRO A 5 -15.22 1.20 -3.32
N ALA A 6 -16.08 1.84 -2.52
CA ALA A 6 -15.89 3.20 -2.01
C ALA A 6 -15.61 3.28 -0.49
N VAL A 7 -15.55 2.16 0.22
CA VAL A 7 -15.32 2.18 1.67
C VAL A 7 -13.83 2.38 1.94
N ARG A 8 -13.49 3.57 2.45
CA ARG A 8 -12.20 3.91 3.06
C ARG A 8 -11.88 2.89 4.16
N ARG A 9 -10.98 1.93 3.88
CA ARG A 9 -10.49 1.01 4.90
C ARG A 9 -9.38 1.69 5.69
N SER A 10 -9.63 1.93 6.97
CA SER A 10 -8.54 2.21 7.92
C SER A 10 -7.70 0.95 8.11
N PRO A 11 -6.36 1.06 8.19
CA PRO A 11 -5.50 -0.09 8.51
C PRO A 11 -5.97 -0.74 9.81
N THR A 12 -6.32 -2.04 9.75
CA THR A 12 -6.56 -2.85 10.95
C THR A 12 -5.32 -2.87 11.83
N LYS A 13 -5.46 -2.93 13.16
CA LYS A 13 -4.35 -2.97 14.14
C LYS A 13 -3.41 -4.19 14.00
N ASN A 14 -3.66 -5.07 13.05
CA ASN A 14 -2.76 -6.16 12.72
C ASN A 14 -1.53 -5.55 12.04
N THR A 15 -0.33 -6.05 12.34
CA THR A 15 0.94 -5.79 11.62
C THR A 15 0.90 -6.11 10.12
N GLY A 16 -0.27 -6.49 9.61
CA GLY A 16 -0.51 -6.87 8.23
C GLY A 16 -0.55 -5.70 7.25
N PHE A 17 -0.32 -6.05 6.01
CA PHE A 17 -0.48 -5.17 4.86
C PHE A 17 -1.94 -4.74 4.70
N SER A 18 -2.17 -3.45 4.44
CA SER A 18 -3.49 -2.90 4.12
C SER A 18 -3.38 -1.88 2.98
N TRP A 19 -4.49 -1.62 2.29
CA TRP A 19 -4.51 -0.69 1.19
C TRP A 19 -5.85 0.04 1.07
N GLY A 20 -5.82 1.21 0.44
CA GLY A 20 -6.99 2.01 0.12
C GLY A 20 -6.92 2.58 -1.28
N ARG A 21 -8.09 2.75 -1.91
CA ARG A 21 -8.25 3.35 -3.24
C ARG A 21 -9.04 4.64 -3.11
N PHE A 22 -8.48 5.73 -3.63
CA PHE A 22 -9.02 7.09 -3.52
C PHE A 22 -9.17 7.68 -4.92
N PRO A 23 -10.40 7.77 -5.47
CA PRO A 23 -10.63 8.50 -6.70
C PRO A 23 -10.45 10.02 -6.44
N MET A 24 -9.60 10.68 -7.21
CA MET A 24 -9.33 12.13 -7.13
C MET A 24 -10.25 12.89 -8.08
N GLY A 25 -11.49 13.11 -7.63
CA GLY A 25 -12.46 13.97 -8.31
C GLY A 25 -12.79 13.54 -9.77
N PRO A 26 -13.35 14.44 -10.57
CA PRO A 26 -13.78 14.15 -11.95
C PRO A 26 -12.61 13.95 -12.93
N SER A 27 -11.37 14.18 -12.51
CA SER A 27 -10.15 14.07 -13.34
C SER A 27 -9.83 12.64 -13.81
N GLY A 28 -10.51 11.63 -13.24
CA GLY A 28 -10.26 10.22 -13.54
C GLY A 28 -8.98 9.66 -12.92
N ILE A 29 -8.28 10.45 -12.09
CA ILE A 29 -7.09 10.00 -11.36
C ILE A 29 -7.52 9.08 -10.22
N VAL A 30 -6.83 7.96 -10.06
CA VAL A 30 -7.05 7.01 -8.97
C VAL A 30 -5.76 6.86 -8.19
N VAL A 31 -5.81 7.18 -6.90
CA VAL A 31 -4.69 7.01 -5.98
C VAL A 31 -4.86 5.72 -5.21
N TYR A 32 -3.86 4.84 -5.26
CA TYR A 32 -3.75 3.71 -4.35
C TYR A 32 -2.77 4.08 -3.24
N ARG A 33 -3.18 3.88 -1.99
CA ARG A 33 -2.32 3.98 -0.83
C ARG A 33 -2.13 2.61 -0.23
N LEU A 34 -0.89 2.18 -0.12
CA LEU A 34 -0.48 0.94 0.53
C LEU A 34 0.05 1.28 1.92
N PHE A 35 -0.21 0.43 2.90
CA PHE A 35 0.13 0.64 4.30
C PHE A 35 0.65 -0.66 4.91
N ARG A 36 1.67 -0.55 5.75
CA ARG A 36 2.18 -1.65 6.56
C ARG A 36 2.74 -1.09 7.87
N ARG A 37 2.65 -1.85 8.96
CA ARG A 37 3.31 -1.48 10.22
C ARG A 37 4.56 -2.32 10.43
N ASP A 38 5.59 -1.72 11.00
CA ASP A 38 6.77 -2.45 11.48
C ASP A 38 6.49 -3.14 12.83
N HIS A 39 7.48 -3.88 13.33
CA HIS A 39 7.44 -4.57 14.62
C HIS A 39 7.20 -3.62 15.82
N ALA A 40 7.61 -2.35 15.73
CA ALA A 40 7.38 -1.32 16.75
C ALA A 40 5.99 -0.65 16.60
N GLY A 41 5.24 -1.02 15.57
CA GLY A 41 3.91 -0.49 15.27
C GLY A 41 3.91 0.83 14.50
N ALA A 42 5.06 1.33 14.03
CA ALA A 42 5.12 2.54 13.21
C ALA A 42 4.51 2.28 11.82
N LEU A 43 3.77 3.25 11.29
CA LEU A 43 3.03 3.11 10.03
C LEU A 43 3.85 3.59 8.84
N HIS A 44 4.17 2.67 7.94
CA HIS A 44 4.82 2.93 6.66
C HIS A 44 3.79 2.93 5.54
N PHE A 45 3.92 3.84 4.58
CA PHE A 45 2.97 3.92 3.47
C PHE A 45 3.65 4.26 2.15
N LEU A 46 3.01 3.83 1.06
CA LEU A 46 3.41 4.14 -0.31
C LEU A 46 2.18 4.54 -1.14
N GLY A 47 2.26 5.68 -1.82
CA GLY A 47 1.21 6.19 -2.69
C GLY A 47 1.54 5.96 -4.16
N LEU A 48 0.60 5.42 -4.94
CA LEU A 48 0.67 5.29 -6.39
C LEU A 48 -0.49 6.04 -7.02
N ASN A 49 -0.16 6.95 -7.93
CA ASN A 49 -1.13 7.70 -8.71
C ASN A 49 -1.27 7.03 -10.08
N PHE A 50 -2.49 6.71 -10.46
CA PHE A 50 -2.82 6.24 -11.80
C PHE A 50 -3.75 7.21 -12.49
N TYR A 51 -3.54 7.36 -13.78
CA TYR A 51 -4.22 8.27 -14.68
C TYR A 51 -5.11 7.50 -15.64
N ARG A 52 -6.01 8.22 -16.33
CA ARG A 52 -6.97 7.65 -17.29
C ARG A 52 -6.36 6.79 -18.40
N HIS A 53 -5.08 7.00 -18.73
CA HIS A 53 -4.39 6.28 -19.80
C HIS A 53 -3.65 5.04 -19.30
N ASP A 54 -3.55 4.85 -17.99
CA ASP A 54 -2.92 3.64 -17.44
C ASP A 54 -3.82 2.43 -17.67
N THR A 55 -3.24 1.38 -18.24
CA THR A 55 -3.98 0.13 -18.42
C THR A 55 -4.11 -0.58 -17.08
N ARG A 56 -5.19 -1.36 -16.91
CA ARG A 56 -5.37 -2.19 -15.71
C ARG A 56 -4.20 -3.15 -15.48
N ARG A 57 -3.53 -3.58 -16.56
CA ARG A 57 -2.36 -4.45 -16.50
C ARG A 57 -1.17 -3.72 -15.87
N ASP A 58 -0.88 -2.51 -16.34
CA ASP A 58 0.23 -1.70 -15.85
C ASP A 58 0.00 -1.29 -14.40
N MET A 59 -1.23 -0.90 -14.07
CA MET A 59 -1.63 -0.63 -12.69
C MET A 59 -1.39 -1.84 -11.78
N ALA A 60 -1.77 -3.04 -12.22
CA ALA A 60 -1.58 -4.25 -11.43
C ALA A 60 -0.10 -4.63 -11.26
N ILE A 61 0.73 -4.42 -12.30
CA ILE A 61 2.18 -4.63 -12.22
C ILE A 61 2.80 -3.65 -11.22
N ALA A 62 2.49 -2.36 -11.35
CA ALA A 62 3.00 -1.32 -10.47
C ALA A 62 2.57 -1.54 -9.01
N LEU A 63 1.31 -1.91 -8.77
CA LEU A 63 0.83 -2.22 -7.42
C LEU A 63 1.55 -3.42 -6.80
N ARG A 64 1.76 -4.50 -7.57
CA ARG A 64 2.53 -5.66 -7.06
C ARG A 64 3.96 -5.28 -6.70
N ALA A 65 4.66 -4.57 -7.59
CA ALA A 65 6.01 -4.09 -7.32
C ALA A 65 6.07 -3.19 -6.08
N ALA A 66 5.08 -2.30 -5.91
CA ALA A 66 4.95 -1.45 -4.74
C ALA A 66 4.67 -2.23 -3.45
N CYS A 67 3.85 -3.29 -3.50
CA CYS A 67 3.63 -4.19 -2.37
C CYS A 67 4.94 -4.84 -1.92
N HIS A 68 5.73 -5.37 -2.87
CA HIS A 68 7.03 -5.97 -2.58
C HIS A 68 7.98 -4.95 -1.95
N ARG A 69 8.12 -3.77 -2.58
CA ARG A 69 8.98 -2.70 -2.06
C ARG A 69 8.62 -2.29 -0.63
N LEU A 70 7.33 -2.09 -0.34
CA LEU A 70 6.88 -1.71 1.00
C LEU A 70 7.14 -2.83 2.02
N ARG A 71 6.98 -4.09 1.60
CA ARG A 71 7.30 -5.23 2.44
C ARG A 71 8.80 -5.30 2.73
N ASP A 72 9.64 -5.27 1.71
CA ASP A 72 11.09 -5.38 1.85
C ASP A 72 11.65 -4.23 2.69
N GLN A 73 11.11 -3.02 2.53
CA GLN A 73 11.47 -1.87 3.37
C GLN A 73 11.16 -2.11 4.85
N VAL A 74 9.94 -2.57 5.17
CA VAL A 74 9.54 -2.81 6.56
C VAL A 74 10.27 -4.02 7.14
N ASP A 75 10.40 -5.10 6.37
CA ASP A 75 11.13 -6.30 6.78
C ASP A 75 12.61 -5.94 7.05
N GLY A 76 13.22 -5.04 6.28
CA GLY A 76 14.56 -4.51 6.55
C GLY A 76 14.67 -3.74 7.86
N ILE A 77 13.68 -2.89 8.18
CA ILE A 77 13.60 -2.17 9.46
C ILE A 77 13.46 -3.17 10.63
N ASP A 78 12.63 -4.19 10.46
CA ASP A 78 12.42 -5.23 11.45
C ASP A 78 13.72 -6.03 11.68
N LEU A 79 14.41 -6.43 10.61
CA LEU A 79 15.67 -7.17 10.70
C LEU A 79 16.81 -6.34 11.33
N GLN A 80 16.88 -5.05 11.03
CA GLN A 80 17.85 -4.14 11.65
C GLN A 80 17.58 -3.99 13.14
N ALA A 81 16.33 -3.84 13.54
CA ALA A 81 15.96 -3.73 14.95
C ALA A 81 16.20 -5.02 15.74
N MET A 82 16.15 -6.18 15.09
CA MET A 82 16.53 -7.47 15.68
C MET A 82 18.06 -7.69 15.73
N GLY A 83 18.86 -6.76 15.21
CA GLY A 83 20.33 -6.89 15.16
C GLY A 83 20.83 -7.97 14.19
N VAL A 84 19.99 -8.40 13.24
CA VAL A 84 20.33 -9.43 12.24
C VAL A 84 21.03 -8.83 11.03
N LEU A 85 20.76 -7.56 10.73
CA LEU A 85 21.48 -6.77 9.74
C LEU A 85 22.43 -5.82 10.47
N GLY A 86 23.68 -6.28 10.65
CA GLY A 86 24.81 -5.54 11.21
C GLY A 86 26.05 -5.77 10.36
#